data_AF-A0A0C4DJK0-F1
#
_entry.id   AF-A0A0C4DJK0-F1
#
_cell.length_a   1.000
_cell.length_b   1.000
_cell.length_c   1.000
_cell.angle_alpha   90.00
_cell.angle_beta   90.00
_cell.angle_gamma   90.00
#
_symmetry.space_group_name_H-M   'P 1'
#
loop_
_entity.id
_entity.type
_entity.pdbx_description
1 polymer ?
#
loop_
_entity_poly.entity_id
_entity_poly.type
_entity_poly.pdbx_seq_one_letter_code
_entity_poly.pdbx_strand_id
1 'polypeptide(L)'
;MSLADVRARRMRCYGHILNLVARAFLYGEDFESFEAESQVFDLLGRREDDLRHWRKKGPVGKLHNVVKFIRFSPQRCELFKRISRENDEAQEYLLANYENAGLGQRRR
;
A
#
# COMPACT_ATOMS: atom_id res chain seq x y z
N MET A 1 -15.22 3.06 -34.56
CA MET A 1 -14.33 3.15 -33.37
C MET A 1 -13.39 1.96 -33.41
N SER A 2 -12.08 2.18 -33.44
CA SER A 2 -11.12 1.09 -33.65
C SER A 2 -10.96 0.23 -32.40
N LEU A 3 -10.48 -1.01 -32.56
CA LEU A 3 -10.11 -1.87 -31.43
C LEU A 3 -9.04 -1.23 -30.53
N ALA A 4 -8.16 -0.41 -31.11
CA ALA A 4 -7.18 0.36 -30.35
C ALA A 4 -7.85 1.43 -29.47
N ASP A 5 -8.88 2.12 -29.97
CA ASP A 5 -9.66 3.10 -29.20
C ASP A 5 -10.42 2.45 -28.04
N VAL A 6 -10.99 1.25 -28.27
CA VAL A 6 -11.66 0.46 -27.23
C VAL A 6 -10.67 0.09 -26.13
N ARG A 7 -9.49 -0.41 -26.50
CA ARG A 7 -8.44 -0.82 -25.56
C ARG A 7 -7.92 0.38 -24.77
N ALA A 8 -7.65 1.52 -25.43
CA ALA A 8 -7.21 2.73 -24.78
C ALA A 8 -8.23 3.27 -23.77
N ARG A 9 -9.54 3.25 -24.12
CA ARG A 9 -10.61 3.64 -23.19
C ARG A 9 -10.68 2.72 -21.97
N ARG A 10 -10.63 1.39 -22.16
CA ARG A 10 -10.62 0.43 -21.04
C ARG A 10 -9.46 0.65 -20.09
N MET A 11 -8.25 0.89 -20.61
CA MET A 11 -7.09 1.17 -19.78
C MET A 11 -7.27 2.44 -18.94
N ARG A 12 -7.84 3.52 -19.51
CA ARG A 12 -8.14 4.74 -18.76
C ARG A 12 -9.21 4.52 -17.69
N CYS A 13 -10.29 3.80 -18.00
CA CYS A 13 -11.35 3.49 -17.03
C CYS A 13 -10.80 2.66 -15.87
N TYR A 14 -9.97 1.66 -16.15
CA TYR A 14 -9.33 0.85 -15.11
C TYR A 14 -8.39 1.69 -14.24
N GLY A 15 -7.55 2.53 -14.85
CA GLY A 15 -6.69 3.47 -14.12
C GLY A 15 -7.49 4.41 -13.23
N HIS A 16 -8.63 4.92 -13.72
CA HIS A 16 -9.52 5.78 -12.93
C HIS A 16 -10.14 5.03 -11.73
N ILE A 17 -10.62 3.81 -11.93
CA ILE A 17 -11.16 2.97 -10.84
C ILE A 17 -10.09 2.68 -9.80
N LEU A 18 -8.88 2.30 -10.23
CA LEU A 18 -7.76 2.08 -9.32
C LEU A 18 -7.43 3.33 -8.51
N ASN A 19 -7.45 4.51 -9.14
CA ASN A 19 -7.25 5.78 -8.45
C ASN A 19 -8.34 6.03 -7.40
N LEU A 20 -9.61 5.81 -7.74
CA LEU A 20 -10.71 5.96 -6.77
C LEU A 20 -10.57 5.00 -5.59
N VAL A 21 -10.25 3.72 -5.85
CA VAL A 21 -10.03 2.72 -4.80
C VAL A 21 -8.86 3.11 -3.91
N ALA A 22 -7.73 3.55 -4.50
CA ALA A 22 -6.57 3.98 -3.75
C ALA A 22 -6.87 5.20 -2.88
N ARG A 23 -7.61 6.18 -3.40
CA ARG A 23 -8.03 7.37 -2.64
C ARG A 23 -8.94 7.00 -1.47
N ALA A 24 -9.97 6.18 -1.71
CA ALA A 24 -10.85 5.70 -0.65
C ALA A 24 -10.10 4.88 0.40
N PHE A 25 -9.11 4.07 -0.02
CA PHE A 25 -8.28 3.29 0.89
C PHE A 25 -7.36 4.18 1.73
N LEU A 26 -6.67 5.14 1.14
CA LEU A 26 -5.67 5.96 1.83
C LEU A 26 -6.31 7.02 2.72
N TYR A 27 -7.31 7.72 2.20
CA TYR A 27 -7.90 8.91 2.82
C TYR A 27 -9.21 8.62 3.56
N GLY A 28 -9.90 7.54 3.20
CA GLY A 28 -11.23 7.19 3.69
C GLY A 28 -12.34 7.64 2.73
N GLU A 29 -13.58 7.52 3.20
CA GLU A 29 -14.79 7.82 2.40
C GLU A 29 -14.87 9.29 1.95
N ASP A 30 -14.43 10.21 2.82
CA ASP A 30 -14.39 11.66 2.56
C ASP A 30 -12.97 12.13 2.18
N PHE A 31 -12.46 11.61 1.06
CA PHE A 31 -11.10 11.92 0.61
C PHE A 31 -10.93 13.37 0.15
N GLU A 32 -12.01 14.01 -0.35
CA GLU A 32 -11.95 15.39 -0.85
C GLU A 32 -11.68 16.38 0.27
N SER A 33 -12.40 16.28 1.39
CA SER A 33 -12.13 17.12 2.56
C SER A 33 -10.77 16.84 3.18
N PHE A 34 -10.34 15.57 3.21
CA PHE A 34 -9.01 15.22 3.70
C PHE A 34 -7.89 15.90 2.88
N GLU A 35 -7.96 15.80 1.55
CA GLU A 35 -6.96 16.39 0.65
C GLU A 35 -6.97 17.92 0.73
N ALA A 36 -8.14 18.55 0.82
CA ALA A 36 -8.26 19.99 0.99
C ALA A 36 -7.59 20.48 2.29
N GLU A 37 -7.85 19.81 3.42
CA GLU A 37 -7.22 20.15 4.70
C GLU A 37 -5.70 19.95 4.66
N SER A 38 -5.23 18.86 4.05
CA SER A 38 -3.79 18.59 3.89
C SER A 38 -3.10 19.66 3.06
N GLN A 39 -3.71 20.08 1.94
CA GLN A 39 -3.21 21.19 1.12
C GLN A 39 -3.16 22.51 1.90
N VAL A 40 -4.17 22.81 2.72
CA VAL A 40 -4.15 23.99 3.59
C VAL A 40 -3.00 23.93 4.58
N PHE A 41 -2.73 22.79 5.21
CA PHE A 41 -1.59 22.65 6.11
C PHE A 41 -0.26 22.85 5.39
N ASP A 42 -0.11 22.32 4.18
CA ASP A 42 1.10 22.48 3.37
C ASP A 42 1.34 23.95 2.98
N LEU A 43 0.31 24.63 2.47
CA LEU A 43 0.35 26.05 2.12
C LEU A 43 0.72 26.95 3.30
N LEU A 44 0.25 26.59 4.51
CA LEU A 44 0.57 27.31 5.75
C LEU A 44 1.91 26.89 6.38
N GLY A 45 2.65 25.95 5.77
CA GLY A 45 3.90 25.42 6.32
C GLY A 45 3.73 24.60 7.61
N ARG A 46 2.51 24.16 7.94
CA ARG A 46 2.13 23.47 9.18
C ARG A 46 2.34 21.96 9.09
N ARG A 47 3.57 21.55 8.77
CA ARG A 47 3.93 20.14 8.54
C ARG A 47 3.54 19.20 9.68
N GLU A 48 3.67 19.62 10.94
CA GLU A 48 3.30 18.76 12.06
C GLU A 48 1.80 18.51 12.17
N ASP A 49 0.99 19.51 11.84
CA ASP A 49 -0.46 19.38 11.79
C ASP A 49 -0.90 18.47 10.66
N ASP A 50 -0.26 18.60 9.49
CA ASP A 50 -0.48 17.68 8.38
C ASP A 50 -0.14 16.24 8.79
N LEU A 51 1.02 16.01 9.40
CA LEU A 51 1.37 14.68 9.91
C LEU A 51 0.40 14.16 10.98
N ARG A 52 -0.18 15.03 11.81
CA ARG A 52 -1.23 14.64 12.78
C ARG A 52 -2.52 14.28 12.05
N HIS A 53 -2.91 15.05 11.04
CA HIS A 53 -4.07 14.79 10.17
C HIS A 53 -3.97 13.42 9.50
N TRP A 54 -2.84 13.14 8.85
CA TRP A 54 -2.53 11.85 8.23
C TRP A 54 -2.52 10.68 9.22
N ARG A 55 -2.12 10.89 10.47
CA ARG A 55 -2.13 9.84 11.51
C ARG A 55 -3.51 9.58 12.11
N LYS A 56 -4.44 10.53 12.03
CA LYS A 56 -5.81 10.36 12.53
C LYS A 56 -6.68 9.50 11.61
N LYS A 57 -6.31 9.39 10.33
CA LYS A 57 -7.15 8.77 9.30
C LYS A 57 -6.55 7.48 8.75
N GLY A 58 -7.44 6.57 8.38
CA GLY A 58 -7.16 5.47 7.47
C GLY A 58 -6.10 4.43 7.89
N PRO A 59 -5.65 3.62 6.92
CA PRO A 59 -4.61 2.61 7.07
C PRO A 59 -3.24 3.18 7.41
N VAL A 60 -2.93 4.41 6.98
CA VAL A 60 -1.63 5.06 7.22
C VAL A 60 -1.42 5.32 8.71
N GLY A 61 -2.43 5.88 9.40
CA GLY A 61 -2.39 6.05 10.85
C GLY A 61 -2.25 4.73 11.60
N LYS A 62 -2.96 3.68 11.15
CA LYS A 62 -2.84 2.32 11.73
C LYS A 62 -1.44 1.75 11.54
N LEU A 63 -0.86 1.87 10.35
CA LEU A 63 0.51 1.42 10.07
C LEU A 63 1.52 2.17 10.97
N HIS A 64 1.36 3.49 11.13
CA HIS A 64 2.19 4.26 12.06
C HIS A 64 2.11 3.71 13.49
N ASN A 65 0.91 3.38 13.98
CA ASN A 65 0.73 2.80 15.31
C ASN A 65 1.43 1.44 15.45
N VAL A 66 1.33 0.57 14.43
CA VAL A 66 2.02 -0.73 14.40
C VAL A 66 3.53 -0.54 14.43
N VAL A 67 4.08 0.31 13.56
CA VAL A 67 5.52 0.62 13.51
C VAL A 67 5.98 1.19 14.86
N LYS A 68 5.22 2.13 15.44
CA LYS A 68 5.53 2.70 16.75
C LYS A 68 5.52 1.63 17.83
N PHE A 69 4.53 0.74 17.85
CA PHE A 69 4.43 -0.37 18.80
C PHE A 69 5.64 -1.31 18.72
N ILE A 70 6.04 -1.72 17.51
CA ILE A 70 7.20 -2.58 17.26
C ILE A 70 8.48 -1.91 17.77
N ARG A 71 8.68 -0.64 17.41
CA ARG A 71 9.91 0.11 17.73
C ARG A 71 10.03 0.54 19.19
N PHE A 72 8.96 0.42 19.98
CA PHE A 72 8.94 0.91 21.36
C PHE A 72 9.81 0.08 22.32
N SER A 73 10.23 -1.13 21.95
CA SER A 73 11.08 -1.97 22.81
C SER A 73 12.03 -2.85 21.99
N PRO A 74 13.27 -3.08 22.43
CA PRO A 74 14.21 -3.98 21.76
C PRO A 74 13.64 -5.40 21.54
N GLN A 75 12.88 -5.92 22.52
CA GLN A 75 12.29 -7.26 22.45
C GLN A 75 11.31 -7.40 21.27
N ARG A 76 10.45 -6.40 21.07
CA ARG A 76 9.50 -6.36 19.93
C ARG A 76 10.22 -6.19 18.61
N CYS A 77 11.27 -5.38 18.55
CA CYS A 77 12.11 -5.26 17.36
C CYS A 77 12.74 -6.61 16.99
N GLU A 78 13.33 -7.33 17.96
CA GLU A 78 13.96 -8.63 17.71
C GLU A 78 12.93 -9.70 17.33
N LEU A 79 11.76 -9.70 17.97
CA LEU A 79 10.65 -10.58 17.59
C LEU A 79 10.22 -10.30 16.15
N PHE A 80 10.02 -9.04 15.77
CA PHE A 80 9.66 -8.66 14.41
C PHE A 80 10.72 -9.13 13.41
N LYS A 81 12.01 -8.87 13.66
CA LYS A 81 13.11 -9.33 12.80
C LYS A 81 13.14 -10.86 12.64
N ARG A 82 12.86 -11.61 13.71
CA ARG A 82 12.81 -13.08 13.65
C ARG A 82 11.68 -13.54 12.73
N ILE A 83 10.46 -13.04 12.96
CA ILE A 83 9.29 -13.37 12.14
C ILE A 83 9.53 -12.97 10.68
N SER A 84 10.10 -11.79 10.42
CA SER A 84 10.40 -11.36 9.05
C SER A 84 11.33 -12.34 8.32
N ARG A 85 12.41 -12.80 8.96
CA ARG A 85 13.33 -13.77 8.36
C ARG A 85 12.65 -15.11 8.03
N GLU A 86 11.88 -15.65 8.98
CA GLU A 86 11.13 -16.90 8.77
C GLU A 86 10.15 -16.78 7.59
N ASN A 87 9.54 -15.60 7.43
CA ASN A 87 8.59 -15.33 6.37
C ASN A 87 9.28 -15.17 5.00
N ASP A 88 10.44 -14.53 4.96
CA ASP A 88 11.26 -14.38 3.75
C ASP A 88 11.74 -15.75 3.23
N GLU A 89 12.22 -16.62 4.12
CA GLU A 89 12.61 -17.99 3.81
C GLU A 89 11.42 -18.82 3.28
N ALA A 90 10.24 -18.67 3.89
CA ALA A 90 9.02 -19.32 3.42
C ALA A 90 8.56 -18.80 2.05
N GLN A 91 8.68 -17.50 1.79
CA GLN A 91 8.36 -16.89 0.49
C GLN A 91 9.31 -17.38 -0.61
N GLU A 92 10.62 -17.44 -0.34
CA GLU A 92 11.62 -17.96 -1.26
C GLU A 92 11.34 -19.42 -1.62
N TYR A 93 11.00 -20.25 -0.64
CA TYR A 93 10.59 -21.64 -0.86
C TYR A 93 9.33 -21.74 -1.75
N LEU A 94 8.32 -20.90 -1.51
CA LEU A 94 7.13 -20.86 -2.35
C LEU A 94 7.46 -20.47 -3.79
N LEU A 95 8.24 -19.41 -3.99
CA LEU A 95 8.64 -18.94 -5.33
C LEU A 95 9.43 -20.01 -6.09
N ALA A 96 10.40 -20.65 -5.44
CA ALA A 96 11.16 -21.75 -6.01
C ALA A 96 10.24 -22.93 -6.41
N ASN A 97 9.24 -23.25 -5.59
CA ASN A 97 8.26 -24.30 -5.92
C ASN A 97 7.35 -23.90 -7.09
N TYR A 98 6.92 -22.65 -7.17
CA TYR A 98 6.13 -22.15 -8.31
C TYR A 98 6.93 -22.20 -9.63
N GLU A 99 8.22 -21.85 -9.59
CA GLU A 99 9.11 -21.94 -10.75
C GLU A 99 9.34 -23.40 -11.18
N ASN A 100 9.59 -24.30 -10.22
CA ASN A 100 9.76 -25.72 -10.48
C ASN A 100 8.47 -26.39 -11.00
N ALA A 101 7.30 -25.99 -10.49
CA ALA A 101 6.00 -26.46 -10.98
C ALA A 101 5.68 -25.92 -12.39
N GLY A 102 6.10 -24.69 -12.71
CA GLY A 102 5.91 -24.08 -14.04
C GLY A 102 6.77 -24.69 -15.15
N LEU A 103 7.89 -25.34 -14.80
CA LEU A 103 8.76 -26.04 -15.75
C LEU A 103 8.27 -27.45 -16.12
N GLY A 104 7.28 -27.99 -15.40
CA GLY A 104 6.66 -29.30 -15.69
C GLY A 104 5.66 -29.31 -16.85
N GLN A 105 5.21 -28.14 -17.33
CA GLN A 105 4.15 -28.04 -18.35
C GLN A 105 4.62 -27.56 -19.74
N ARG A 106 5.93 -27.44 -19.99
CA ARG A 106 6.49 -27.12 -21.32
C ARG A 106 7.31 -28.27 -21.89
N ARG A 107 6.66 -29.43 -22.07
CA ARG A 107 7.07 -30.42 -23.06
C ARG A 107 5.84 -30.92 -23.80
N ARG A 108 5.55 -30.29 -24.93
CA ARG A 108 5.08 -30.87 -26.20
C ARG A 108 5.06 -29.77 -27.24
#